data_AF-A0A3P7E1T9-F1
#
_entry.id   AF-A0A3P7E1T9-F1
#
_cell.length_a   1.000
_cell.length_b   1.000
_cell.length_c   1.000
_cell.angle_alpha   90.00
_cell.angle_beta   90.00
_cell.angle_gamma   90.00
#
_symmetry.space_group_name_H-M   'P 1'
#
loop_
_entity.id
_entity.type
_entity.pdbx_description
1 polymer ?
#
loop_
_entity_poly.entity_id
_entity_poly.type
_entity_poly.pdbx_seq_one_letter_code
_entity_poly.pdbx_strand_id
1 'polypeptide(L)'
;MFCYDNLELMNPKRSKGTNSVLKPLTIICTTCSTICSQERVYWDRFRSHDIPFLCPECIHDKDKLYPVKGTLIIAPSTICHQWYEELKRHIRDDIKIDMYRGLVNDGYKHPEYLATQDVVICSFETLRQEVYFVEARPRL
;
A
#
# COMPACT_ATOMS: atom_id res chain seq x y z
N MET A 1 3.46 8.16 -16.47
CA MET A 1 3.62 9.27 -15.50
C MET A 1 2.36 9.38 -14.65
N PHE A 2 2.07 8.34 -13.88
CA PHE A 2 1.16 8.46 -12.74
C PHE A 2 1.96 9.17 -11.64
N CYS A 3 1.95 10.50 -11.63
CA CYS A 3 2.44 11.23 -10.49
C CYS A 3 1.48 10.96 -9.33
N TYR A 4 1.83 9.99 -8.48
CA TYR A 4 1.12 9.68 -7.22
C TYR A 4 1.01 10.89 -6.28
N ASP A 5 1.73 11.97 -6.59
CA ASP A 5 1.67 13.30 -5.98
C ASP A 5 0.34 14.03 -6.31
N ASN A 6 -0.29 13.80 -7.47
CA ASN A 6 -1.56 14.46 -7.83
C ASN A 6 -2.77 13.95 -7.02
N LEU A 7 -2.61 12.91 -6.18
CA LEU A 7 -3.67 12.46 -5.27
C LEU A 7 -3.91 13.46 -4.12
N GLU A 8 -3.02 14.42 -3.88
CA GLU A 8 -3.26 15.50 -2.91
C GLU A 8 -4.53 16.30 -3.22
N LEU A 9 -4.93 16.42 -4.50
CA LEU A 9 -6.16 17.13 -4.88
C LEU A 9 -7.46 16.39 -4.52
N MET A 10 -7.43 15.07 -4.29
CA MET A 10 -8.65 14.26 -4.17
C MET A 10 -9.04 13.86 -2.74
N ASN A 11 -8.27 14.24 -1.71
CA ASN A 11 -8.61 13.90 -0.33
C ASN A 11 -8.70 15.12 0.61
N PRO A 12 -9.87 15.80 0.70
CA PRO A 12 -10.06 16.93 1.61
C PRO A 12 -10.23 16.55 3.10
N LYS A 13 -10.05 15.28 3.50
CA LYS A 13 -10.27 14.83 4.90
C LYS A 13 -9.00 14.33 5.60
N ARG A 14 -7.95 15.16 5.67
CA ARG A 14 -6.99 15.09 6.80
C ARG A 14 -7.18 16.34 7.67
N SER A 15 -7.87 16.14 8.79
CA SER A 15 -8.09 17.16 9.83
C SER A 15 -6.75 17.65 10.39
N LYS A 16 -6.63 18.98 10.46
CA LYS A 16 -5.51 19.77 10.95
C LYS A 16 -5.06 19.33 12.36
N GLY A 17 -4.03 18.51 12.43
CA GLY A 17 -3.17 18.40 13.61
C GLY A 17 -2.02 19.39 13.47
N THR A 18 -1.94 20.37 14.36
CA THR A 18 -0.77 21.23 14.52
C THR A 18 0.41 20.38 14.93
N ASN A 19 1.39 20.16 14.05
CA ASN A 19 2.78 19.88 14.41
C ASN A 19 3.64 20.03 13.15
N SER A 20 4.82 20.63 13.34
CA SER A 20 5.85 20.96 12.36
C SER A 20 5.77 20.22 11.03
N VAL A 21 5.73 20.96 9.92
CA VAL A 21 5.85 20.45 8.55
C VAL A 21 7.21 19.78 8.39
N LEU A 22 7.35 18.52 8.83
CA LEU A 22 8.50 17.71 8.52
C LEU A 22 8.48 17.51 7.00
N LYS A 23 9.57 17.89 6.33
CA LYS A 23 9.71 17.69 4.90
C LYS A 23 9.47 16.21 4.59
N PRO A 24 8.55 15.86 3.68
CA PRO A 24 8.25 14.47 3.38
C PRO A 24 9.53 13.75 2.94
N LEU A 25 9.82 12.59 3.56
CA LEU A 25 10.94 11.75 3.17
C LEU A 25 10.70 11.20 1.76
N THR A 26 11.73 11.24 0.93
CA THR A 26 11.67 10.78 -0.47
C THR A 26 12.62 9.63 -0.71
N ILE A 27 12.36 8.85 -1.77
CA ILE A 27 13.22 7.78 -2.24
C ILE A 27 13.26 7.76 -3.77
N ILE A 28 14.38 7.32 -4.34
CA ILE A 28 14.64 7.34 -5.78
C ILE A 28 14.59 5.92 -6.32
N CYS A 29 13.78 5.70 -7.37
CA CYS A 29 13.74 4.42 -8.07
C CYS A 29 15.10 4.07 -8.67
N THR A 30 15.61 2.88 -8.35
CA THR A 30 16.90 2.39 -8.85
C THR A 30 16.93 2.11 -10.35
N THR A 31 15.76 2.06 -11.02
CA THR A 31 15.65 1.78 -12.47
C THR A 31 15.43 3.03 -13.31
N CYS A 32 14.46 3.88 -12.97
CA CYS A 32 14.08 5.05 -13.77
C CYS A 32 14.41 6.39 -13.11
N SER A 33 15.03 6.38 -11.92
CA SER A 33 15.33 7.59 -11.13
C SER A 33 14.13 8.46 -10.74
N THR A 34 12.89 7.98 -10.93
CA THR A 34 11.69 8.65 -10.41
C THR A 34 11.76 8.77 -8.90
N ILE A 35 11.49 9.97 -8.39
CA ILE A 35 11.42 10.28 -6.96
C ILE A 35 10.00 9.97 -6.47
N CYS A 36 9.89 9.26 -5.36
CA CYS A 36 8.62 8.92 -4.70
C CYS A 36 8.64 9.39 -3.24
N SER A 37 7.49 9.81 -2.71
CA SER A 37 7.31 9.99 -1.27
C SER A 37 7.32 8.64 -0.56
N GLN A 38 8.18 8.47 0.46
CA GLN A 38 8.29 7.21 1.20
C GLN A 38 6.97 6.85 1.89
N GLU A 39 6.26 7.81 2.48
CA GLU A 39 4.95 7.59 3.11
C GLU A 39 3.94 7.03 2.09
N ARG A 40 3.94 7.58 0.88
CA ARG A 40 2.98 7.24 -0.18
C ARG A 40 3.24 5.87 -0.82
N VAL A 41 4.49 5.40 -0.77
CA VAL A 41 4.88 4.05 -1.20
C VAL A 41 5.12 3.07 -0.04
N TYR A 42 4.78 3.45 1.20
CA TYR A 42 4.96 2.63 2.40
C TYR A 42 6.41 2.19 2.67
N TRP A 43 7.38 2.95 2.16
CA TRP A 43 8.79 2.58 2.23
C TRP A 43 9.42 2.82 3.60
N ASP A 44 8.82 3.72 4.38
CA ASP A 44 9.19 4.07 5.75
C ASP A 44 8.55 3.16 6.81
N ARG A 45 7.70 2.20 6.39
CA ARG A 45 6.90 1.35 7.32
C ARG A 45 7.49 -0.02 7.58
N PHE A 46 8.67 -0.31 7.06
CA PHE A 46 9.38 -1.58 7.27
C PHE A 46 10.89 -1.38 7.15
N ARG A 47 11.68 -2.40 7.51
CA ARG A 47 13.13 -2.36 7.38
C ARG A 47 13.54 -2.46 5.92
N SER A 48 13.75 -1.32 5.27
CA SER A 48 13.99 -1.23 3.83
C SER A 48 15.45 -0.95 3.43
N HIS A 49 16.35 -0.75 4.39
CA HIS A 49 17.74 -0.30 4.17
C HIS A 49 18.54 -1.18 3.18
N ASP A 50 18.30 -2.50 3.17
CA ASP A 50 19.05 -3.45 2.35
C ASP A 50 18.34 -3.83 1.04
N ILE A 51 17.22 -3.16 0.72
CA ILE A 51 16.36 -3.53 -0.40
C ILE A 51 16.39 -2.40 -1.45
N PRO A 52 16.74 -2.68 -2.72
CA PRO A 52 16.70 -1.66 -3.76
C PRO A 52 15.25 -1.27 -4.07
N PHE A 53 14.94 0.02 -3.98
CA PHE A 53 13.61 0.53 -4.29
C PHE A 53 13.33 0.51 -5.80
N LEU A 54 12.15 0.00 -6.16
CA LEU A 54 11.55 0.11 -7.49
C LEU A 54 10.24 0.87 -7.37
N CYS A 55 10.01 1.86 -8.23
CA CYS A 55 8.72 2.53 -8.26
C CYS A 55 7.62 1.60 -8.81
N PRO A 56 6.34 1.94 -8.59
CA PRO A 56 5.22 1.13 -9.06
C PRO A 56 5.24 0.85 -10.58
N GLU A 57 5.60 1.86 -11.39
CA GLU A 57 5.71 1.70 -12.85
C GLU A 57 6.79 0.67 -13.23
N CYS A 58 8.00 0.76 -12.66
CA CYS A 58 9.06 -0.22 -12.94
C CYS A 58 8.79 -1.64 -12.41
N ILE A 59 8.00 -1.77 -11.34
CA ILE A 59 7.55 -3.09 -10.86
C ILE A 59 6.60 -3.71 -11.87
N HIS A 60 5.64 -2.91 -12.34
CA HIS A 60 4.67 -3.31 -13.33
C HIS A 60 5.35 -3.71 -14.65
N ASP A 61 6.26 -2.89 -15.17
CA ASP A 61 6.95 -3.13 -16.44
C ASP A 61 7.82 -4.40 -16.43
N LYS A 62 8.37 -4.77 -15.26
CA LYS A 62 9.21 -5.96 -15.10
C LYS A 62 8.42 -7.23 -14.79
N ASP A 63 7.10 -7.14 -14.61
CA ASP A 63 6.23 -8.21 -14.10
C ASP A 63 6.85 -8.89 -12.86
N LYS A 64 7.47 -8.08 -11.99
CA LYS A 64 8.26 -8.60 -10.86
C LYS A 64 7.33 -9.21 -9.82
N LEU A 65 7.47 -10.51 -9.59
CA LEU A 65 6.77 -11.23 -8.53
C LEU A 65 7.52 -11.09 -7.20
N TYR A 66 6.77 -10.84 -6.13
CA TYR A 66 7.29 -10.75 -4.77
C TYR A 66 6.78 -11.94 -3.96
N PRO A 67 7.67 -12.70 -3.28
CA PRO A 67 7.24 -13.78 -2.42
C PRO A 67 6.51 -13.21 -1.20
N VAL A 68 5.24 -13.58 -1.01
CA VAL A 68 4.41 -13.18 0.13
C VAL A 68 3.96 -14.43 0.88
N LYS A 69 4.02 -14.40 2.21
CA LYS A 69 3.61 -15.50 3.09
C LYS A 69 2.29 -15.21 3.84
N GLY A 70 1.80 -13.98 3.75
CA GLY A 70 0.61 -13.53 4.46
C GLY A 70 -0.69 -14.09 3.88
N THR A 71 -1.73 -14.10 4.72
CA THR A 71 -3.09 -14.48 4.34
C THR A 71 -3.87 -13.24 3.91
N LEU A 72 -4.52 -13.30 2.74
CA LEU A 72 -5.44 -12.28 2.29
C LEU A 72 -6.87 -12.64 2.71
N ILE A 73 -7.51 -11.76 3.48
CA ILE A 73 -8.92 -11.86 3.84
C ILE A 73 -9.68 -10.81 3.02
N ILE A 74 -10.68 -11.27 2.26
CA ILE A 74 -11.59 -10.40 1.52
C ILE A 74 -12.99 -10.54 2.14
N ALA A 75 -13.55 -9.44 2.59
CA ALA A 75 -14.85 -9.42 3.27
C ALA A 75 -15.68 -8.18 2.85
N PRO A 76 -16.99 -8.13 3.14
CA PRO A 76 -17.74 -6.88 3.04
C PRO A 76 -17.13 -5.82 3.96
N SER A 77 -17.12 -4.56 3.51
CA SER A 77 -16.58 -3.43 4.27
C SER A 77 -17.11 -3.34 5.70
N THR A 78 -18.37 -3.74 5.92
CA THR A 78 -19.05 -3.73 7.22
C THR A 78 -18.45 -4.66 8.27
N ILE A 79 -17.71 -5.71 7.87
CA ILE A 79 -17.09 -6.66 8.81
C ILE A 79 -15.56 -6.66 8.78
N CYS A 80 -14.90 -5.87 7.91
CA CYS A 80 -13.44 -5.80 7.87
C CYS A 80 -12.81 -5.34 9.20
N HIS A 81 -13.45 -4.39 9.88
CA HIS A 81 -12.95 -3.93 11.18
C HIS A 81 -13.16 -4.99 12.27
N GLN A 82 -14.27 -5.73 12.24
CA GLN A 82 -14.48 -6.84 13.16
C GLN A 82 -13.40 -7.92 12.95
N TRP A 83 -13.06 -8.27 11.71
CA TRP A 83 -11.93 -9.17 11.45
C TRP A 83 -10.64 -8.67 12.08
N TYR A 84 -10.31 -7.40 11.91
CA TYR A 84 -9.13 -6.80 12.54
C TYR A 84 -9.16 -6.95 14.08
N GLU A 85 -10.27 -6.61 14.72
CA GLU A 85 -10.43 -6.70 16.17
C GLU A 85 -10.38 -8.14 16.71
N GLU A 86 -11.07 -9.08 16.05
CA GLU A 86 -11.06 -10.48 16.47
C GLU A 86 -9.67 -11.11 16.32
N LEU A 87 -8.97 -10.82 15.21
CA LEU A 87 -7.60 -11.29 15.01
C LEU A 87 -6.66 -10.71 16.06
N LYS A 88 -6.78 -9.41 16.37
CA LYS A 88 -5.96 -8.78 17.44
C LYS A 88 -6.29 -9.30 18.83
N ARG A 89 -7.54 -9.69 19.11
CA ARG A 89 -7.95 -10.19 20.42
C ARG A 89 -7.59 -11.65 20.65
N HIS A 90 -7.67 -12.48 19.61
CA HIS A 90 -7.60 -13.94 19.74
C HIS A 90 -6.31 -14.57 19.18
N ILE A 91 -5.46 -13.80 18.51
CA ILE A 91 -4.16 -14.25 18.01
C ILE A 91 -3.04 -13.63 18.84
N ARG A 92 -1.85 -14.24 18.74
CA ARG A 92 -0.58 -13.77 19.27
C ARG A 92 -0.36 -12.27 18.99
N ASP A 93 0.20 -11.54 19.95
CA ASP A 93 0.43 -10.09 19.86
C ASP A 93 1.42 -9.68 18.74
N ASP A 94 2.28 -10.60 18.31
CA ASP A 94 3.30 -10.37 17.28
C ASP A 94 2.75 -10.43 15.84
N ILE A 95 1.46 -10.76 15.66
CA ILE A 95 0.83 -10.79 14.34
C ILE A 95 0.72 -9.38 13.73
N LYS A 96 1.24 -9.24 12.51
CA LYS A 96 1.16 -8.03 11.70
C LYS A 96 -0.04 -8.10 10.77
N ILE A 97 -0.95 -7.16 10.97
CA ILE A 97 -2.21 -7.07 10.23
C ILE A 97 -2.28 -5.69 9.58
N ASP A 98 -2.47 -5.67 8.26
CA ASP A 98 -2.71 -4.44 7.51
C ASP A 98 -4.14 -4.41 6.96
N MET A 99 -4.80 -3.25 7.09
CA MET A 99 -6.06 -2.98 6.41
C MET A 99 -5.77 -2.32 5.07
N TYR A 100 -5.99 -3.05 3.98
CA TYR A 100 -5.88 -2.50 2.64
C TYR A 100 -7.15 -1.73 2.27
N ARG A 101 -7.04 -0.39 2.20
CA ARG A 101 -8.17 0.50 1.88
C ARG A 101 -8.11 1.07 0.46
N GLY A 102 -7.17 0.58 -0.34
CA GLY A 102 -6.98 0.99 -1.72
C GLY A 102 -6.09 2.21 -1.92
N LEU A 103 -5.60 2.34 -3.15
CA LEU A 103 -4.63 3.32 -3.64
C LEU A 103 -5.05 4.76 -3.36
N VAL A 104 -6.33 5.06 -3.56
CA VAL A 104 -6.87 6.42 -3.37
C VAL A 104 -6.80 6.84 -1.90
N ASN A 105 -7.09 5.92 -0.99
CA ASN A 105 -7.16 6.21 0.45
C ASN A 105 -5.78 6.18 1.11
N ASP A 106 -5.01 5.13 0.81
CA ASP A 106 -3.79 4.82 1.55
C ASP A 106 -2.53 5.21 0.77
N GLY A 107 -2.59 5.32 -0.55
CA GLY A 107 -1.40 5.33 -1.42
C GLY A 107 -1.02 3.92 -1.90
N TYR A 108 0.12 3.82 -2.57
CA TYR A 108 0.59 2.54 -3.12
C TYR A 108 1.31 1.74 -2.04
N LYS A 109 0.68 0.71 -1.51
CA LYS A 109 1.36 -0.21 -0.57
C LYS A 109 2.35 -1.06 -1.36
N HIS A 110 3.64 -0.75 -1.23
CA HIS A 110 4.68 -1.46 -1.98
C HIS A 110 4.69 -2.97 -1.64
N PRO A 111 4.90 -3.87 -2.62
CA PRO A 111 4.91 -5.32 -2.38
C PRO A 111 5.85 -5.77 -1.26
N GLU A 112 7.05 -5.19 -1.16
CA GLU A 112 7.99 -5.44 -0.04
C GLU A 112 7.38 -5.12 1.33
N TYR A 113 6.60 -4.04 1.46
CA TYR A 113 5.88 -3.74 2.69
C TYR A 113 4.80 -4.79 2.96
N LEU A 114 3.99 -5.14 1.95
CA LEU A 114 2.93 -6.14 2.07
C LEU A 114 3.50 -7.53 2.43
N ALA A 115 4.69 -7.86 1.93
CA ALA A 115 5.40 -9.09 2.27
C ALA A 115 5.82 -9.17 3.74
N THR A 116 5.85 -8.04 4.46
CA THR A 116 6.10 -8.02 5.91
C THR A 116 4.86 -8.24 6.77
N GLN A 117 3.66 -8.32 6.18
CA GLN A 117 2.40 -8.53 6.89
C GLN A 117 2.05 -10.03 6.95
N ASP A 118 1.47 -10.47 8.06
CA ASP A 118 0.96 -11.84 8.22
C ASP A 118 -0.47 -11.97 7.70
N VAL A 119 -1.27 -10.90 7.84
CA VAL A 119 -2.64 -10.83 7.33
C VAL A 119 -2.86 -9.48 6.66
N VAL A 120 -3.46 -9.50 5.47
CA VAL A 120 -3.96 -8.30 4.80
C VAL A 120 -5.47 -8.43 4.68
N ILE A 121 -6.21 -7.45 5.20
CA ILE A 121 -7.68 -7.42 5.14
C ILE A 121 -8.08 -6.40 4.09
N CYS A 122 -8.86 -6.81 3.11
CA CYS A 122 -9.39 -5.96 2.06
C CYS A 122 -10.90 -6.10 1.95
N SER A 123 -11.59 -5.04 1.49
CA SER A 123 -13.02 -5.11 1.25
C SER A 123 -13.37 -5.44 -0.20
N PHE A 124 -14.50 -6.10 -0.44
CA PHE A 124 -15.04 -6.30 -1.80
C PHE A 124 -15.22 -4.96 -2.52
N GLU A 125 -15.64 -3.93 -1.78
CA GLU A 125 -15.90 -2.60 -2.28
C GLU A 125 -14.61 -1.91 -2.75
N THR A 126 -13.52 -2.08 -2.00
CA THR A 126 -12.18 -1.62 -2.38
C THR A 126 -11.75 -2.30 -3.67
N LEU A 127 -11.76 -3.64 -3.72
CA LEU A 127 -11.33 -4.37 -4.93
C LEU A 127 -12.18 -4.03 -6.16
N ARG A 128 -13.49 -3.83 -5.97
CA ARG A 128 -14.40 -3.43 -7.05
C ARG A 128 -14.03 -2.06 -7.65
N GLN A 129 -13.56 -1.12 -6.83
CA GLN A 129 -13.12 0.19 -7.31
C GLN A 129 -11.78 0.12 -8.04
N GLU A 130 -10.95 -0.87 -7.71
CA GLU A 130 -9.58 -0.98 -8.18
C GLU A 130 -9.36 -1.95 -9.34
N VAL A 131 -10.37 -2.73 -9.71
CA VAL A 131 -10.28 -3.68 -10.83
C VAL A 131 -9.79 -3.02 -12.13
N TYR A 132 -10.13 -1.74 -12.33
CA TYR A 132 -9.71 -0.96 -13.50
C TYR A 132 -8.22 -0.61 -13.52
N PHE A 133 -7.51 -0.69 -12.39
CA PHE A 133 -6.05 -0.53 -12.37
C PHE A 133 -5.33 -1.75 -12.97
N VAL A 134 -6.01 -2.88 -13.15
CA VAL A 134 -5.46 -4.11 -13.75
C VAL A 134 -5.69 -4.17 -15.27
N GLU A 135 -6.78 -3.56 -15.77
CA GLU A 135 -7.22 -3.63 -17.18
C GLU A 135 -6.36 -2.84 -18.17
N ALA A 136 -5.29 -2.18 -17.71
CA ALA A 136 -4.29 -1.57 -18.60
C ALA A 136 -3.43 -2.59 -19.38
N ARG A 137 -3.64 -3.90 -19.24
CA ARG A 137 -3.04 -4.92 -20.13
C ARG A 137 -3.88 -5.08 -21.41
N PRO A 138 -3.32 -4.89 -22.61
CA PRO A 138 -3.82 -5.63 -23.77
C PRO A 138 -3.66 -7.11 -23.46
N ARG A 139 -4.75 -7.88 -23.52
CA ARG A 139 -4.62 -9.34 -23.56
C ARG A 139 -3.87 -9.68 -24.85
N LEU A 140 -2.66 -10.24 -24.72
CA LEU A 140 -2.01 -10.95 -25.82
C LEU A 140 -2.77 -12.24 -26.10
#